data_AF-A0A3P8VMK4-F1
#
_entry.id   AF-A0A3P8VMK4-F1
#
_cell.length_a   1.000
_cell.length_b   1.000
_cell.length_c   1.000
_cell.angle_alpha   90.00
_cell.angle_beta   90.00
_cell.angle_gamma   90.00
#
_symmetry.space_group_name_H-M   'P 1'
#
loop_
_entity.id
_entity.type
_entity.pdbx_description
1 polymer ?
#
loop_
_entity_poly.entity_id
_entity_poly.type
_entity_poly.pdbx_seq_one_letter_code
_entity_poly.pdbx_strand_id
1 'polypeptide(L)'
;MFTFNTVLFGSISNVCRQLVSSVNTSGSALGLQRTLCSSAVRLQESSATTTAKQPTKDPLRRLPPLPCDESPLRWAGQKYEELPIIHIKATYNNTHIQLTDGVGKSLTRTSCGAEGFKNIKRSTPVAAQTTGIATAMKAASKGVTFVRVVVKGIGPGRQAAIKGLAMGGLKVVSITDNTPVPHNGCRPRKARRM
;
A
#
# COMPACT_ATOMS: atom_id res chain seq x y z
N MET A 1 35.84 -22.14 -38.19
CA MET A 1 34.88 -22.69 -39.17
C MET A 1 33.94 -23.62 -38.43
N PHE A 2 32.74 -23.14 -38.05
CA PHE A 2 31.64 -23.98 -37.56
C PHE A 2 30.34 -23.36 -38.05
N THR A 3 29.53 -24.16 -38.75
CA THR A 3 28.30 -23.81 -39.44
C THR A 3 27.10 -23.96 -38.52
N PHE A 4 26.32 -22.89 -38.34
CA PHE A 4 25.00 -22.94 -37.70
C PHE A 4 23.95 -23.27 -38.76
N ASN A 5 23.21 -24.36 -38.56
CA ASN A 5 22.08 -24.71 -39.40
C ASN A 5 20.78 -24.31 -38.70
N THR A 6 19.96 -23.53 -39.39
CA THR A 6 18.70 -22.95 -38.92
C THR A 6 17.56 -23.71 -39.60
N VAL A 7 16.58 -24.20 -38.85
CA VAL A 7 15.39 -24.84 -39.44
C VAL A 7 14.14 -24.09 -38.98
N LEU A 8 13.57 -23.36 -39.94
CA LEU A 8 12.20 -22.85 -39.98
C LEU A 8 11.27 -24.01 -40.40
N PHE A 9 10.14 -24.21 -39.73
CA PHE A 9 8.91 -24.69 -40.38
C PHE A 9 7.68 -24.21 -39.60
N GLY A 10 6.68 -23.70 -40.33
CA GLY A 10 5.45 -23.13 -39.81
C GLY A 10 4.20 -23.95 -40.14
N SER A 11 3.16 -23.63 -39.36
CA SER A 11 1.73 -23.51 -39.67
C SER A 11 0.87 -24.70 -40.15
N ILE A 12 -0.35 -24.68 -39.58
CA ILE A 12 -1.65 -25.24 -40.00
C ILE A 12 -1.98 -26.69 -39.57
N SER A 13 -2.99 -26.82 -38.69
CA SER A 13 -4.14 -27.72 -38.95
C SER A 13 -5.31 -27.44 -37.99
N ASN A 14 -6.41 -26.99 -38.58
CA ASN A 14 -7.77 -27.02 -38.04
C ASN A 14 -8.30 -28.46 -38.07
N VAL A 15 -8.90 -28.96 -36.99
CA VAL A 15 -9.95 -30.00 -37.06
C VAL A 15 -10.94 -29.80 -35.90
N CYS A 16 -12.15 -29.33 -36.24
CA CYS A 16 -13.36 -29.50 -35.45
C CYS A 16 -14.36 -30.26 -36.35
N ARG A 17 -14.79 -31.45 -35.92
CA ARG A 17 -15.95 -32.20 -36.46
C ARG A 17 -16.99 -32.25 -35.34
N GLN A 18 -18.11 -31.55 -35.50
CA GLN A 18 -19.40 -32.06 -36.00
C GLN A 18 -20.05 -33.13 -35.11
N LEU A 19 -21.19 -32.78 -34.53
CA LEU A 19 -22.39 -33.63 -34.59
C LEU A 19 -23.63 -32.76 -34.80
N VAL A 20 -24.41 -33.19 -35.79
CA VAL A 20 -25.62 -32.60 -36.36
C VAL A 20 -26.84 -33.18 -35.65
N SER A 21 -27.85 -32.36 -35.39
CA SER A 21 -29.25 -32.78 -35.59
C SER A 21 -30.14 -31.56 -35.82
N SER A 22 -30.81 -31.56 -36.96
CA SER A 22 -31.74 -30.54 -37.44
C SER A 22 -33.16 -30.96 -37.10
N VAL A 23 -33.99 -30.06 -36.57
CA VAL A 23 -35.44 -30.04 -36.89
C VAL A 23 -35.93 -28.58 -36.81
N ASN A 24 -36.31 -28.04 -37.96
CA ASN A 24 -37.05 -26.79 -38.10
C ASN A 24 -38.55 -27.12 -38.07
N THR A 25 -39.37 -26.34 -37.36
CA THR A 25 -40.75 -25.99 -37.77
C THR A 25 -41.32 -24.86 -36.91
N SER A 26 -41.56 -23.72 -37.58
CA SER A 26 -42.69 -22.77 -37.44
C SER A 26 -43.29 -22.39 -36.07
N GLY A 27 -43.41 -21.07 -35.82
CA GLY A 27 -44.62 -20.51 -35.19
C GLY A 27 -44.44 -19.57 -33.99
N SER A 28 -44.64 -18.27 -34.25
CA SER A 28 -45.34 -17.25 -33.44
C SER A 28 -45.52 -17.38 -31.90
N ALA A 29 -45.06 -16.33 -31.20
CA ALA A 29 -45.79 -15.47 -30.24
C ALA A 29 -46.45 -16.03 -28.95
N LEU A 30 -46.20 -15.28 -27.85
CA LEU A 30 -47.00 -15.10 -26.62
C LEU A 30 -47.04 -16.25 -25.59
N GLY A 31 -46.84 -15.90 -24.31
CA GLY A 31 -47.40 -16.69 -23.20
C GLY A 31 -46.61 -16.68 -21.91
N LEU A 32 -47.17 -16.07 -20.87
CA LEU A 32 -46.80 -16.25 -19.46
C LEU A 32 -46.82 -17.74 -19.07
N GLN A 33 -45.97 -18.14 -18.10
CA GLN A 33 -46.44 -18.58 -16.77
C GLN A 33 -45.28 -18.84 -15.80
N ARG A 34 -45.44 -18.28 -14.59
CA ARG A 34 -44.62 -18.51 -13.39
C ARG A 34 -45.03 -19.85 -12.79
N THR A 35 -44.08 -20.70 -12.43
CA THR A 35 -44.31 -21.84 -11.53
C THR A 35 -43.69 -21.54 -10.17
N LEU A 36 -44.57 -21.27 -9.20
CA LEU A 36 -44.28 -21.31 -7.77
C LEU A 36 -44.25 -22.78 -7.35
N CYS A 37 -43.12 -23.28 -6.87
CA CYS A 37 -43.10 -24.47 -6.02
C CYS A 37 -42.61 -24.08 -4.63
N SER A 38 -43.61 -23.90 -3.77
CA SER A 38 -43.48 -23.91 -2.32
C SER A 38 -43.20 -25.34 -1.86
N SER A 39 -42.03 -25.57 -1.27
CA SER A 39 -41.82 -26.69 -0.36
C SER A 39 -41.16 -26.17 0.90
N ALA A 40 -42.00 -25.77 1.84
CA ALA A 40 -41.64 -25.59 3.23
C ALA A 40 -41.13 -26.93 3.79
N VAL A 41 -39.87 -26.98 4.21
CA VAL A 41 -39.38 -28.01 5.13
C VAL A 41 -39.09 -27.32 6.46
N ARG A 42 -39.73 -27.85 7.50
CA ARG A 42 -39.77 -27.36 8.87
C ARG A 42 -38.39 -27.36 9.53
N LEU A 43 -38.23 -26.37 10.40
CA LEU A 43 -37.19 -26.22 11.41
C LEU A 43 -37.06 -27.46 12.31
N GLN A 44 -35.82 -27.83 12.63
CA GLN A 44 -35.44 -28.27 13.97
C GLN A 44 -34.17 -27.52 14.38
N GLU A 45 -34.27 -26.79 15.48
CA GLU A 45 -33.15 -26.25 16.25
C GLU A 45 -32.32 -27.40 16.80
N SER A 46 -31.01 -27.33 16.59
CA SER A 46 -30.03 -28.06 17.39
C SER A 46 -28.95 -27.08 17.85
N SER A 47 -29.03 -26.73 19.13
CA SER A 47 -27.92 -26.42 20.04
C SER A 47 -26.71 -25.68 19.47
N ALA A 48 -26.53 -24.45 19.98
CA ALA A 48 -25.29 -23.70 20.00
C ALA A 48 -24.04 -24.59 20.05
N THR A 49 -23.26 -24.55 18.97
CA THR A 49 -21.82 -24.79 19.02
C THR A 49 -21.18 -23.54 18.45
N THR A 50 -20.48 -22.81 19.31
CA THR A 50 -19.60 -21.67 19.02
C THR A 50 -18.80 -21.91 17.75
N THR A 51 -19.33 -21.46 16.61
CA THR A 51 -18.56 -21.34 15.38
C THR A 51 -18.47 -19.85 15.11
N ALA A 52 -17.56 -19.20 15.84
CA ALA A 52 -17.14 -17.85 15.50
C ALA A 52 -16.68 -17.88 14.04
N LYS A 53 -17.50 -17.26 13.21
CA LYS A 53 -17.30 -16.96 11.79
C LYS A 53 -15.81 -16.94 11.45
N GLN A 54 -15.34 -17.94 10.69
CA GLN A 54 -13.98 -17.90 10.15
C GLN A 54 -13.78 -16.55 9.49
N PRO A 55 -12.67 -15.83 9.75
CA PRO A 55 -12.44 -14.55 9.10
C PRO A 55 -12.38 -14.85 7.61
N THR A 56 -13.34 -14.31 6.86
CA THR A 56 -13.23 -14.18 5.42
C THR A 56 -11.84 -13.61 5.16
N LYS A 57 -11.06 -14.27 4.30
CA LYS A 57 -9.76 -13.76 3.88
C LYS A 57 -10.03 -12.47 3.11
N ASP A 58 -10.18 -11.38 3.86
CA ASP A 58 -10.49 -10.09 3.30
C ASP A 58 -9.32 -9.72 2.41
N PRO A 59 -9.54 -9.42 1.12
CA PRO A 59 -8.47 -9.00 0.24
C PRO A 59 -7.84 -7.75 0.85
N LEU A 60 -6.53 -7.80 1.11
CA LEU A 60 -5.72 -6.76 1.76
C LEU A 60 -6.31 -5.36 1.52
N ARG A 61 -7.04 -4.83 2.52
CA ARG A 61 -7.59 -3.48 2.44
C ARG A 61 -6.42 -2.50 2.37
N ARG A 62 -6.38 -1.68 1.32
CA ARG A 62 -5.35 -0.64 1.14
C ARG A 62 -5.50 0.52 2.13
N LEU A 63 -6.68 0.67 2.73
CA LEU A 63 -7.01 1.75 3.66
C LEU A 63 -6.61 1.37 5.09
N PRO A 64 -6.18 2.35 5.91
CA PRO A 64 -5.92 2.12 7.32
C PRO A 64 -7.22 1.73 8.06
N PRO A 65 -7.13 0.97 9.16
CA PRO A 65 -8.28 0.70 10.02
C PRO A 65 -8.81 2.01 10.63
N LEU A 66 -10.14 2.09 10.77
CA LEU A 66 -10.79 3.19 11.47
C LEU A 66 -10.53 3.07 12.99
N PRO A 67 -10.40 4.18 13.72
CA PRO A 67 -10.10 4.15 15.15
C PRO A 67 -11.22 3.58 16.02
N CYS A 68 -12.47 3.73 15.60
CA CYS A 68 -13.63 3.22 16.33
C CYS A 68 -13.89 1.72 16.12
N ASP A 69 -13.26 1.11 15.12
CA ASP A 69 -13.44 -0.31 14.80
C ASP A 69 -12.24 -1.10 15.32
N GLU A 70 -12.47 -2.10 16.18
CA GLU A 70 -11.40 -2.98 16.66
C GLU A 70 -10.89 -3.88 15.51
N SER A 71 -9.80 -3.44 14.87
CA SER A 71 -9.18 -4.21 13.79
C SER A 71 -8.42 -5.44 14.33
N PRO A 72 -8.52 -6.60 13.64
CA PRO A 72 -7.77 -7.81 14.01
C PRO A 72 -6.28 -7.70 13.66
N LEU A 73 -5.88 -6.69 12.88
CA LEU A 73 -4.50 -6.49 12.42
C LEU A 73 -3.62 -6.01 13.58
N ARG A 74 -2.52 -6.75 13.83
CA ARG A 74 -1.54 -6.43 14.87
C ARG A 74 -0.13 -6.49 14.28
N TRP A 75 0.72 -5.54 14.70
CA TRP A 75 2.13 -5.49 14.31
C TRP A 75 2.98 -5.61 15.58
N ALA A 76 3.69 -6.73 15.75
CA ALA A 76 4.33 -7.08 17.02
C ALA A 76 3.38 -7.04 18.23
N GLY A 77 2.10 -7.41 18.04
CA GLY A 77 1.07 -7.37 19.09
C GLY A 77 0.43 -5.99 19.32
N GLN A 78 0.98 -4.92 18.73
CA GLN A 78 0.48 -3.55 18.90
C GLN A 78 -0.66 -3.21 17.93
N LYS A 79 -1.56 -2.32 18.36
CA LYS A 79 -2.60 -1.73 17.50
C LYS A 79 -2.00 -0.74 16.49
N TYR A 80 -2.76 -0.41 15.44
CA TYR A 80 -2.32 0.56 14.42
C TYR A 80 -2.00 1.93 15.02
N GLU A 81 -2.79 2.37 16.00
CA GLU A 81 -2.71 3.69 16.62
C GLU A 81 -1.48 3.87 17.50
N GLU A 82 -1.04 2.78 18.13
CA GLU A 82 0.08 2.75 19.06
C GLU A 82 1.43 2.76 18.35
N LEU A 83 1.44 2.39 17.06
CA LEU A 83 2.66 2.34 16.27
C LEU A 83 3.36 3.71 16.23
N PRO A 84 4.69 3.74 16.39
CA PRO A 84 5.45 4.97 16.28
C PRO A 84 5.33 5.55 14.87
N ILE A 85 5.47 6.86 14.78
CA ILE A 85 5.31 7.64 13.57
C ILE A 85 6.66 8.22 13.16
N ILE A 86 7.02 8.07 11.89
CA ILE A 86 8.15 8.80 11.30
C ILE A 86 7.62 9.93 10.44
N HIS A 87 7.92 11.15 10.84
CA HIS A 87 7.65 12.36 10.10
C HIS A 87 8.82 12.68 9.16
N ILE A 88 8.57 12.63 7.85
CA ILE A 88 9.54 12.98 6.81
C ILE A 88 9.14 14.34 6.23
N LYS A 89 9.96 15.36 6.44
CA LYS A 89 9.81 16.65 5.76
C LYS A 89 10.75 16.71 4.57
N ALA A 90 10.23 16.48 3.37
CA ALA A 90 10.94 16.54 2.11
C ALA A 90 10.79 17.94 1.49
N THR A 91 11.76 18.82 1.77
CA THR A 91 11.85 20.12 1.09
C THR A 91 12.76 20.03 -0.13
N TYR A 92 12.76 21.06 -0.98
CA TYR A 92 13.66 21.10 -2.14
C TYR A 92 15.15 21.11 -1.77
N ASN A 93 15.52 21.69 -0.62
CA ASN A 93 16.92 21.93 -0.27
C ASN A 93 17.42 21.00 0.85
N ASN A 94 16.53 20.27 1.51
CA ASN A 94 16.87 19.39 2.62
C ASN A 94 15.76 18.37 2.92
N THR A 95 16.16 17.25 3.54
CA THR A 95 15.24 16.27 4.13
C THR A 95 15.46 16.19 5.63
N HIS A 96 14.39 16.31 6.40
CA HIS A 96 14.41 16.10 7.85
C HIS A 96 13.56 14.88 8.19
N ILE A 97 14.05 14.05 9.10
CA ILE A 97 13.35 12.86 9.57
C ILE A 97 13.26 12.94 11.09
N GLN A 98 12.06 12.74 11.62
CA GLN A 98 11.80 12.72 13.06
C GLN A 98 10.95 11.51 13.39
N LEU A 99 11.40 10.73 14.37
CA LEU A 99 10.67 9.61 14.93
C LEU A 99 9.95 10.07 16.20
N THR A 100 8.66 9.80 16.27
CA THR A 100 7.82 10.05 17.44
C THR A 100 7.08 8.78 17.84
N ASP A 101 6.69 8.69 19.10
CA ASP A 101 5.75 7.68 19.58
C ASP A 101 4.33 7.94 19.04
N GLY A 102 3.41 6.98 19.21
CA GLY A 102 1.99 7.18 18.85
C GLY A 102 1.32 8.35 19.59
N VAL A 103 1.82 8.70 20.78
CA VAL A 103 1.35 9.83 21.60
C VAL A 103 2.03 11.16 21.23
N GLY A 104 3.02 11.16 20.34
CA GLY A 104 3.70 12.38 19.87
C GLY A 104 4.97 12.77 20.64
N LYS A 105 5.47 11.92 21.56
CA LYS A 105 6.78 12.12 22.19
C LYS A 105 7.89 11.89 21.17
N SER A 106 8.83 12.84 21.06
CA SER A 106 9.94 12.74 20.10
C SER A 106 11.03 11.80 20.60
N LEU A 107 11.32 10.74 19.85
CA LEU A 107 12.40 9.81 20.14
C LEU A 107 13.71 10.26 19.51
N THR A 108 13.76 10.43 18.19
CA THR A 108 14.99 10.74 17.47
C THR A 108 14.73 11.75 16.36
N ARG A 109 15.74 12.55 16.04
CA ARG A 109 15.69 13.52 14.94
C ARG A 109 17.01 13.54 14.21
N THR A 110 16.94 13.52 12.89
CA THR A 110 18.09 13.52 11.99
C THR A 110 17.75 14.36 10.75
N SER A 111 18.78 14.73 10.00
CA SER A 111 18.61 15.42 8.72
C SER A 111 19.84 15.22 7.86
N CYS A 112 19.75 15.51 6.56
CA CYS A 112 20.92 15.42 5.68
C CYS A 112 22.11 16.25 6.20
N GLY A 113 21.85 17.39 6.84
CA GLY A 113 22.90 18.22 7.43
C GLY A 113 23.56 17.58 8.67
N ALA A 114 22.82 16.78 9.45
CA ALA A 114 23.36 16.09 10.61
C ALA A 114 24.27 14.92 10.22
N GLU A 115 24.00 14.29 9.07
CA GLU A 115 24.85 13.24 8.49
C GLU A 115 26.05 13.79 7.70
N GLY A 116 26.32 15.10 7.78
CA GLY A 116 27.51 15.74 7.22
C GLY A 116 27.37 16.31 5.81
N PHE A 117 26.20 16.20 5.15
CA PHE A 117 25.99 16.82 3.84
C PHE A 117 25.88 18.34 3.96
N LYS A 118 26.63 19.07 3.13
CA LYS A 118 26.67 20.54 3.11
C LYS A 118 26.05 21.11 1.83
N ASN A 119 25.47 22.30 1.94
CA ASN A 119 24.95 23.09 0.81
C ASN A 119 24.01 22.27 -0.10
N ILE A 120 24.22 22.34 -1.42
CA ILE A 120 23.39 21.66 -2.43
C ILE A 120 23.38 20.13 -2.27
N LYS A 121 24.43 19.53 -1.68
CA LYS A 121 24.49 18.07 -1.51
C LYS A 121 23.39 17.56 -0.57
N ARG A 122 22.79 18.42 0.27
CA ARG A 122 21.67 18.10 1.17
C ARG A 122 20.34 17.82 0.45
N SER A 123 20.15 18.34 -0.77
CA SER A 123 18.93 18.11 -1.55
C SER A 123 18.96 16.81 -2.35
N THR A 124 20.08 16.08 -2.33
CA THR A 124 20.22 14.87 -3.13
C THR A 124 19.44 13.69 -2.54
N PRO A 125 18.91 12.77 -3.37
CA PRO A 125 18.24 11.57 -2.89
C PRO A 125 19.19 10.67 -2.09
N VAL A 126 20.48 10.63 -2.45
CA VAL A 126 21.50 9.87 -1.72
C VAL A 126 21.61 10.37 -0.28
N ALA A 127 21.67 11.68 -0.06
CA ALA A 127 21.72 12.24 1.29
C ALA A 127 20.47 11.89 2.12
N ALA A 128 19.28 11.90 1.49
CA ALA A 128 18.04 11.52 2.14
C ALA A 128 17.99 10.03 2.50
N GLN A 129 18.51 9.16 1.64
CA GLN A 129 18.63 7.73 1.89
C GLN A 129 19.58 7.44 3.05
N THR A 130 20.77 8.04 3.08
CA THR A 130 21.72 7.92 4.20
C THR A 130 21.09 8.39 5.51
N THR A 131 20.37 9.52 5.49
CA THR A 131 19.62 10.01 6.66
C THR A 131 18.54 9.01 7.12
N GLY A 132 17.84 8.37 6.17
CA GLY A 132 16.87 7.32 6.47
C GLY A 132 17.52 6.13 7.20
N ILE A 133 18.65 5.64 6.70
CA ILE A 133 19.40 4.53 7.31
C ILE A 133 19.85 4.91 8.72
N ALA A 134 20.45 6.10 8.89
CA ALA A 134 20.90 6.57 10.20
C ALA A 134 19.74 6.73 11.21
N THR A 135 18.56 7.15 10.74
CA THR A 135 17.36 7.24 11.58
C THR A 135 16.89 5.86 12.00
N ALA A 136 16.86 4.90 11.07
CA ALA A 136 16.47 3.53 11.33
C ALA A 136 17.41 2.84 12.33
N MET A 137 18.72 3.04 12.21
CA MET A 137 19.70 2.56 13.21
C MET A 137 19.41 3.13 14.60
N LYS A 138 19.19 4.46 14.70
CA LYS A 138 18.86 5.11 15.98
C LYS A 138 17.50 4.65 16.54
N ALA A 139 16.56 4.27 15.68
CA ALA A 139 15.26 3.72 16.06
C ALA A 139 15.37 2.28 16.56
N ALA A 140 16.21 1.47 15.91
CA ALA A 140 16.48 0.08 16.30
C ALA A 140 17.13 0.02 17.69
N SER A 141 18.04 0.95 18.03
CA SER A 141 18.59 1.08 19.39
C SER A 141 17.54 1.37 20.46
N LYS A 142 16.34 1.83 20.06
CA LYS A 142 15.21 2.11 20.95
C LYS A 142 14.13 1.02 20.91
N GLY A 143 14.39 -0.10 20.22
CA GLY A 143 13.45 -1.22 20.13
C GLY A 143 12.29 -1.01 19.15
N VAL A 144 12.37 -0.03 18.24
CA VAL A 144 11.32 0.21 17.25
C VAL A 144 11.52 -0.69 16.04
N THR A 145 10.48 -1.43 15.65
CA THR A 145 10.50 -2.37 14.50
C THR A 145 9.50 -1.99 13.41
N PHE A 146 8.27 -1.67 13.78
CA PHE A 146 7.19 -1.27 12.87
C PHE A 146 6.89 0.22 12.99
N VAL A 147 6.65 0.89 11.87
CA VAL A 147 6.45 2.35 11.85
C VAL A 147 5.40 2.75 10.82
N ARG A 148 4.63 3.80 11.16
CA ARG A 148 3.80 4.57 10.21
C ARG A 148 4.59 5.77 9.69
N VAL A 149 4.63 5.96 8.36
CA VAL A 149 5.37 7.06 7.76
C VAL A 149 4.40 8.17 7.37
N VAL A 150 4.68 9.39 7.81
CA VAL A 150 3.97 10.61 7.40
C VAL A 150 4.91 11.50 6.64
N VAL A 151 4.64 11.73 5.37
CA VAL A 151 5.45 12.55 4.47
C VAL A 151 4.86 13.95 4.37
N LYS A 152 5.72 14.97 4.36
CA LYS A 152 5.35 16.36 4.13
C LYS A 152 6.26 16.98 3.07
N GLY A 153 5.67 17.37 1.94
CA GLY A 153 6.35 18.05 0.84
C GLY A 153 6.71 17.13 -0.34
N ILE A 154 7.00 17.76 -1.48
CA ILE A 154 7.29 17.10 -2.77
C ILE A 154 8.77 17.31 -3.14
N GLY A 155 9.66 17.13 -2.15
CA GLY A 155 11.10 17.25 -2.35
C GLY A 155 11.74 15.98 -2.92
N PRO A 156 12.96 16.09 -3.49
CA PRO A 156 13.71 14.96 -4.07
C PRO A 156 13.99 13.83 -3.07
N GLY A 157 14.09 14.15 -1.78
CA GLY A 157 14.34 13.15 -0.73
C GLY A 157 13.12 12.33 -0.30
N ARG A 158 11.92 12.58 -0.85
CA ARG A 158 10.66 11.93 -0.43
C ARG A 158 10.72 10.41 -0.49
N GLN A 159 10.94 9.84 -1.67
CA GLN A 159 10.98 8.40 -1.86
C GLN A 159 12.28 7.78 -1.34
N ALA A 160 13.40 8.51 -1.47
CA ALA A 160 14.71 8.05 -1.05
C ALA A 160 14.81 7.84 0.47
N ALA A 161 14.20 8.74 1.26
CA ALA A 161 14.13 8.58 2.71
C ALA A 161 13.34 7.33 3.13
N ILE A 162 12.18 7.08 2.49
CA ILE A 162 11.35 5.88 2.76
C ILE A 162 12.15 4.61 2.45
N LYS A 163 12.85 4.57 1.32
CA LYS A 163 13.73 3.46 0.97
C LYS A 163 14.87 3.29 1.99
N GLY A 164 15.49 4.38 2.42
CA GLY A 164 16.54 4.36 3.45
C GLY A 164 16.06 3.81 4.79
N LEU A 165 14.83 4.12 5.21
CA LEU A 165 14.22 3.55 6.43
C LEU A 165 14.06 2.02 6.32
N ALA A 166 13.57 1.54 5.18
CA ALA A 166 13.43 0.11 4.93
C ALA A 166 14.79 -0.61 4.91
N MET A 167 15.80 -0.01 4.29
CA MET A 167 17.17 -0.54 4.28
C MET A 167 17.80 -0.60 5.66
N GLY A 168 17.47 0.33 6.55
CA GLY A 168 17.95 0.32 7.93
C GLY A 168 17.21 -0.65 8.86
N GLY A 169 16.34 -1.51 8.33
CA GLY A 169 15.69 -2.59 9.08
C GLY A 169 14.32 -2.25 9.66
N LEU A 170 13.78 -1.05 9.42
CA LEU A 170 12.43 -0.69 9.86
C LEU A 170 11.37 -1.20 8.87
N LYS A 171 10.28 -1.74 9.39
CA LYS A 171 9.13 -2.21 8.61
C LYS A 171 8.09 -1.09 8.51
N VAL A 172 7.91 -0.55 7.31
CA VAL A 172 6.91 0.48 7.02
C VAL A 172 5.53 -0.15 6.86
N VAL A 173 4.59 0.22 7.72
CA VAL A 173 3.21 -0.32 7.72
C VAL A 173 2.29 0.48 6.81
N SER A 174 2.38 1.81 6.88
CA SER A 174 1.54 2.71 6.09
C SER A 174 2.32 3.95 5.70
N ILE A 175 1.93 4.55 4.58
CA ILE A 175 2.50 5.79 4.05
C ILE A 175 1.35 6.79 3.92
N THR A 176 1.41 7.86 4.68
CA THR A 176 0.43 8.95 4.64
C THR A 176 1.10 10.21 4.10
N ASP A 177 0.46 10.92 3.17
CA ASP A 177 0.93 12.22 2.70
C ASP A 177 0.18 13.34 3.43
N ASN A 178 0.92 14.19 4.13
CA ASN A 178 0.44 15.40 4.80
C ASN A 178 1.15 16.64 4.22
N THR A 179 1.20 16.70 2.88
CA THR A 179 1.67 17.87 2.15
C THR A 179 0.62 18.99 2.24
N PRO A 180 0.98 20.20 2.69
CA PRO A 180 0.00 21.28 2.87
C PRO A 180 -0.53 21.77 1.52
N VAL A 181 -1.86 21.69 1.34
CA VAL A 181 -2.58 22.25 0.20
C VAL A 181 -3.43 23.43 0.69
N PRO A 182 -3.07 24.68 0.37
CA PRO A 182 -3.82 25.85 0.83
C PRO A 182 -5.08 26.07 -0.02
N HIS A 183 -6.24 26.20 0.61
CA HIS A 183 -7.49 26.62 -0.03
C HIS A 183 -7.54 28.16 -0.14
N ASN A 184 -6.78 28.74 -1.07
CA ASN A 184 -6.69 30.19 -1.27
C ASN A 184 -6.29 30.98 0.01
N GLY A 185 -5.35 30.45 0.79
CA GLY A 185 -4.82 31.09 2.00
C GLY A 185 -3.76 32.18 1.71
N CYS A 186 -2.63 32.13 2.41
CA CYS A 186 -1.56 33.13 2.24
C CYS A 186 -1.02 33.17 0.80
N ARG A 187 -0.84 34.39 0.28
CA ARG A 187 -0.27 34.61 -1.05
C ARG A 187 1.17 34.08 -1.14
N PRO A 188 1.50 33.18 -2.08
CA PRO A 188 2.88 32.73 -2.28
C PRO A 188 3.75 33.87 -2.83
N ARG A 189 5.07 33.77 -2.62
CA ARG A 189 6.03 34.76 -3.14
C ARG A 189 5.90 34.91 -4.66
N LYS A 190 6.17 36.12 -5.17
CA LYS A 190 6.19 36.40 -6.61
C LYS A 190 7.10 35.40 -7.35
N ALA A 191 6.68 34.96 -8.53
CA ALA A 191 7.48 34.12 -9.42
C ALA A 191 8.82 34.81 -9.73
N ARG A 192 9.91 34.04 -9.64
CA ARG A 192 11.25 34.53 -9.94
C ARG A 192 11.46 34.57 -11.45
N ARG A 193 12.15 35.61 -11.93
CA ARG A 193 12.71 35.70 -13.28
C ARG A 193 14.15 35.21 -13.14
N MET A 194 14.37 33.91 -13.31
CA MET A 194 15.72 33.35 -13.38
C MET A 194 16.23 33.46 -14.81
#